data_AF-A0A533WKN4-F1
#
_entry.id   AF-A0A533WKN4-F1
#
_cell.length_a   1.000
_cell.length_b   1.000
_cell.length_c   1.000
_cell.angle_alpha   90.00
_cell.angle_beta   90.00
_cell.angle_gamma   90.00
#
_symmetry.space_group_name_H-M   'P 1'
#
loop_
_entity.id
_entity.type
_entity.pdbx_description
1 polymer ?
#
loop_
_entity_poly.entity_id
_entity_poly.type
_entity_poly.pdbx_seq_one_letter_code
_entity_poly.pdbx_strand_id
1 'polypeptide(L)'
;DKAKDQVFATMQIRPLGRFKIAYVQSSPYLQNSLFSEEVFTKTNADLLMLYSTKGKVSIRRNNDAISCRDVAANLPEGGGHAYAAGATFKSDPSDTSAVISELEAAVIKALASPSTLKE
;
A
#
# COMPACT_ATOMS: atom_id res chain seq x y z
N ASP A 1 -16.84 13.59 -8.49
CA ASP A 1 -17.27 12.37 -7.80
C ASP A 1 -16.90 12.52 -6.32
N LYS A 2 -17.87 12.80 -5.44
CA LYS A 2 -17.59 13.28 -4.07
C LYS A 2 -16.82 12.26 -3.21
N ALA A 3 -17.03 10.97 -3.44
CA ALA A 3 -16.35 9.90 -2.72
C ALA A 3 -14.86 9.81 -3.11
N LYS A 4 -14.55 9.98 -4.40
CA LYS A 4 -13.16 10.05 -4.88
C LYS A 4 -12.42 11.24 -4.26
N ASP A 5 -13.02 12.43 -4.26
CA ASP A 5 -12.42 13.65 -3.70
C ASP A 5 -12.04 13.50 -2.23
N GLN A 6 -12.92 12.90 -1.42
CA GLN A 6 -12.63 12.63 0.00
C GLN A 6 -11.46 11.68 0.19
N VAL A 7 -11.32 10.67 -0.66
CA VAL A 7 -10.23 9.70 -0.57
C VAL A 7 -8.91 10.27 -1.09
N PHE A 8 -8.94 11.15 -2.10
CA PHE A 8 -7.76 11.92 -2.49
C PHE A 8 -7.33 12.90 -1.39
N ALA A 9 -8.27 13.46 -0.63
CA ALA A 9 -7.95 14.36 0.49
C ALA A 9 -7.27 13.63 1.67
N THR A 10 -7.53 12.34 1.86
CA THR A 10 -6.88 11.52 2.90
C THR A 10 -5.63 10.78 2.42
N MET A 11 -5.29 10.91 1.13
CA MET A 11 -4.12 10.29 0.54
C MET A 11 -2.84 10.94 1.08
N GLN A 12 -1.95 10.10 1.61
CA GLN A 12 -0.60 10.53 2.00
C GLN A 12 0.41 9.90 1.06
N ILE A 13 1.29 10.72 0.50
CA ILE A 13 2.38 10.25 -0.34
C ILE A 13 3.68 10.41 0.45
N ARG A 14 4.39 9.31 0.66
CA ARG A 14 5.70 9.31 1.32
C ARG A 14 6.76 8.74 0.39
N PRO A 15 7.90 9.43 0.22
CA PRO A 15 9.05 8.85 -0.44
C PRO A 15 9.76 7.87 0.52
N LEU A 16 10.06 6.67 0.03
CA LEU A 16 10.90 5.67 0.69
C LEU A 16 12.07 5.30 -0.22
N GLY A 17 13.23 5.90 0.05
CA GLY A 17 14.40 5.79 -0.80
C GLY A 17 14.10 6.33 -2.20
N ARG A 18 14.22 5.47 -3.23
CA ARG A 18 13.91 5.82 -4.63
C ARG A 18 12.45 5.63 -5.02
N PHE A 19 11.63 5.09 -4.12
CA PHE A 19 10.24 4.75 -4.42
C PHE A 19 9.28 5.75 -3.80
N LYS A 20 8.20 6.06 -4.51
CA LYS A 20 7.11 6.89 -4.01
C LYS A 20 5.92 6.02 -3.65
N ILE A 21 5.47 6.09 -2.40
CA ILE A 21 4.39 5.25 -1.90
C ILE A 21 3.19 6.10 -1.56
N ALA A 22 2.05 5.74 -2.12
CA ALA A 22 0.77 6.34 -1.82
C ALA A 22 0.03 5.48 -0.78
N TYR A 23 -0.35 6.09 0.34
CA TYR A 23 -1.17 5.50 1.38
C TYR A 23 -2.54 6.11 1.32
N VAL A 24 -3.55 5.27 1.16
CA VAL A 24 -4.92 5.72 0.98
C VAL A 24 -5.85 4.91 1.87
N GLN A 25 -6.67 5.61 2.64
CA GLN A 25 -7.74 4.97 3.37
C GLN A 25 -8.89 4.61 2.41
N SER A 26 -9.08 3.32 2.15
CA SER A 26 -10.15 2.82 1.31
C SER A 26 -11.52 3.06 1.95
N SER A 27 -12.40 3.69 1.20
CA SER A 27 -13.82 3.82 1.53
C SER A 27 -14.61 2.65 0.92
N PRO A 28 -15.62 2.07 1.61
CA PRO A 28 -16.43 0.97 1.07
C PRO A 28 -17.17 1.31 -0.23
N TYR A 29 -17.23 2.60 -0.59
CA TYR A 29 -17.86 3.10 -1.81
C TYR A 29 -16.91 3.16 -3.02
N LEU A 30 -15.64 2.77 -2.87
CA LEU A 30 -14.62 2.89 -3.90
C LEU A 30 -14.25 1.53 -4.49
N GLN A 31 -14.34 1.42 -5.82
CA GLN A 31 -13.79 0.28 -6.54
C GLN A 31 -12.26 0.38 -6.61
N ASN A 32 -11.59 -0.46 -5.81
CA ASN A 32 -10.15 -0.45 -5.64
C ASN A 32 -9.34 -0.52 -6.96
N SER A 33 -9.82 -1.24 -7.97
CA SER A 33 -9.11 -1.39 -9.25
C SER A 33 -9.04 -0.08 -10.04
N LEU A 34 -10.19 0.54 -10.34
CA LEU A 34 -10.26 1.83 -11.05
C LEU A 34 -9.56 2.95 -10.30
N PHE A 35 -9.63 2.89 -8.97
CA PHE A 35 -8.99 3.89 -8.13
C PHE A 35 -7.45 3.75 -8.13
N SER A 36 -6.93 2.53 -8.23
CA SER A 36 -5.48 2.30 -8.25
C SER A 36 -4.81 2.93 -9.47
N GLU A 37 -5.38 2.74 -10.66
CA GLU A 37 -4.86 3.33 -11.90
C GLU A 37 -4.91 4.87 -11.88
N GLU A 38 -6.02 5.45 -11.37
CA GLU A 38 -6.17 6.90 -11.27
C GLU A 38 -5.14 7.51 -10.30
N VAL A 39 -4.90 6.84 -9.16
CA VAL A 39 -3.86 7.25 -8.20
C VAL A 39 -2.49 7.19 -8.83
N PHE A 40 -2.12 6.10 -9.50
CA PHE A 40 -0.82 5.99 -10.16
C PHE A 40 -0.62 7.06 -11.22
N THR A 41 -1.63 7.31 -12.04
CA THR A 41 -1.59 8.35 -13.09
C THR A 41 -1.42 9.76 -12.52
N LYS A 42 -2.11 10.08 -11.41
CA LYS A 42 -2.06 11.43 -10.81
C LYS A 42 -0.85 11.68 -9.92
N THR A 43 -0.39 10.66 -9.20
CA THR A 43 0.65 10.81 -8.17
C THR A 43 2.04 10.38 -8.62
N ASN A 44 2.08 9.60 -9.71
CA ASN A 44 3.28 8.92 -10.19
C ASN A 44 3.93 8.08 -9.06
N ALA A 45 3.09 7.45 -8.25
CA ALA A 45 3.51 6.55 -7.18
C ALA A 45 3.93 5.19 -7.76
N ASP A 46 4.94 4.60 -7.15
CA ASP A 46 5.48 3.29 -7.46
C ASP A 46 4.66 2.18 -6.79
N LEU A 47 4.13 2.47 -5.60
CA LEU A 47 3.38 1.55 -4.76
C LEU A 47 2.17 2.27 -4.18
N LEU A 48 1.04 1.57 -4.15
CA LEU A 48 -0.20 2.03 -3.54
C LEU A 48 -0.62 1.05 -2.44
N MET A 49 -0.89 1.61 -1.27
CA MET A 49 -1.43 0.89 -0.12
C MET A 49 -2.81 1.41 0.22
N LEU A 50 -3.79 0.56 -0.04
CA LEU A 50 -5.21 0.79 0.19
C LEU A 50 -5.60 0.12 1.50
N TYR A 51 -5.60 0.86 2.59
CA TYR A 51 -5.93 0.34 3.92
C TYR A 51 -7.36 0.71 4.33
N SER A 52 -8.06 -0.20 4.97
CA SER A 52 -9.45 -0.03 5.40
C SER A 52 -9.54 0.13 6.91
N THR A 53 -10.65 0.72 7.37
CA THR A 53 -10.94 0.80 8.81
C THR A 53 -11.19 -0.57 9.48
N LYS A 54 -11.17 -1.65 8.71
CA LYS A 54 -11.31 -3.04 9.19
C LYS A 54 -9.96 -3.72 9.44
N GLY A 55 -8.85 -2.99 9.44
CA GLY A 55 -7.52 -3.57 9.68
C GLY A 55 -6.93 -4.32 8.48
N LYS A 56 -7.49 -4.14 7.28
CA LYS A 56 -7.01 -4.79 6.04
C LYS A 56 -6.33 -3.79 5.13
N VAL A 57 -5.24 -4.19 4.48
CA VAL A 57 -4.53 -3.43 3.46
C VAL A 57 -4.42 -4.22 2.16
N SER A 58 -4.65 -3.54 1.04
CA SER A 58 -4.38 -4.04 -0.31
C SER A 58 -3.19 -3.28 -0.89
N ILE A 59 -2.21 -4.01 -1.39
CA ILE A 59 -0.96 -3.49 -1.92
C ILE A 59 -0.95 -3.70 -3.44
N ARG A 60 -0.73 -2.61 -4.17
CA ARG A 60 -0.63 -2.60 -5.64
C ARG A 60 0.66 -1.91 -6.03
N ARG A 61 1.35 -2.45 -7.04
CA ARG A 61 2.53 -1.81 -7.64
C ARG A 61 2.20 -1.25 -9.01
N ASN A 62 2.94 -0.22 -9.39
CA ASN A 62 2.96 0.35 -10.74
C ASN A 62 4.29 0.09 -11.47
N ASN A 63 5.25 -0.56 -10.81
CA ASN A 63 6.55 -0.94 -11.38
C ASN A 63 6.90 -2.38 -10.99
N ASP A 64 7.86 -3.01 -11.67
CA ASP A 64 8.34 -4.36 -11.32
C ASP A 64 9.49 -4.37 -10.30
N ALA A 65 9.94 -3.19 -9.85
CA ALA A 65 11.07 -3.04 -8.94
C ALA A 65 10.71 -3.28 -7.46
N ILE A 66 9.43 -3.27 -7.11
CA ILE A 66 8.92 -3.70 -5.78
C ILE A 66 8.03 -4.93 -5.94
N SER A 67 8.21 -5.89 -5.03
CA SER A 67 7.34 -7.06 -4.91
C SER A 67 6.30 -6.81 -3.82
N CYS A 68 5.02 -6.73 -4.21
CA CYS A 68 3.91 -6.58 -3.27
C CYS A 68 3.85 -7.76 -2.28
N ARG A 69 4.21 -8.96 -2.72
CA ARG A 69 4.28 -10.16 -1.88
C ARG A 69 5.30 -10.02 -0.76
N ASP A 70 6.48 -9.49 -1.04
CA ASP A 70 7.54 -9.33 -0.03
C ASP A 70 7.14 -8.27 1.01
N VAL A 71 6.47 -7.20 0.57
CA VAL A 71 5.89 -6.21 1.49
C VAL A 71 4.81 -6.85 2.37
N ALA A 72 3.87 -7.58 1.77
CA ALA A 72 2.81 -8.25 2.50
C ALA A 72 3.36 -9.27 3.49
N ALA A 73 4.40 -10.04 3.13
CA ALA A 73 5.01 -11.03 4.01
C ALA A 73 5.57 -10.45 5.33
N ASN A 74 5.81 -9.14 5.38
CA ASN A 74 6.22 -8.43 6.59
C ASN A 74 5.03 -7.93 7.45
N LEU A 75 3.81 -8.21 7.03
CA LEU A 75 2.56 -7.85 7.70
C LEU A 75 1.78 -9.11 8.13
N PRO A 76 0.94 -9.01 9.17
CA PRO A 76 0.05 -10.09 9.57
C PRO A 76 -0.85 -10.55 8.43
N GLU A 77 -1.09 -11.86 8.33
CA GLU A 77 -1.91 -12.50 7.28
C GLU A 77 -1.53 -12.09 5.85
N GLY A 78 -0.28 -11.67 5.65
CA GLY A 78 0.24 -11.22 4.38
C GLY A 78 0.33 -12.32 3.33
N GLY A 79 -0.26 -12.08 2.16
CA GLY A 79 -0.24 -13.03 1.06
C GLY A 79 -0.57 -12.40 -0.29
N GLY A 80 -0.34 -13.17 -1.36
CA GLY A 80 -0.62 -12.76 -2.73
C GLY A 80 0.58 -12.94 -3.67
N HIS A 81 0.65 -12.09 -4.68
CA HIS A 81 1.61 -12.16 -5.77
C HIS A 81 2.53 -10.94 -5.80
N ALA A 82 3.61 -11.02 -6.59
CA ALA A 82 4.54 -9.91 -6.75
C ALA A 82 3.83 -8.64 -7.26
N TYR A 83 2.80 -8.75 -8.10
CA TYR A 83 2.05 -7.62 -8.67
C TYR A 83 0.91 -7.08 -7.80
N ALA A 84 0.33 -7.90 -6.94
CA ALA A 84 -0.76 -7.52 -6.05
C ALA A 84 -0.78 -8.42 -4.83
N ALA A 85 -0.87 -7.82 -3.65
CA ALA A 85 -0.91 -8.55 -2.39
C ALA A 85 -1.93 -7.93 -1.44
N GLY A 86 -2.29 -8.69 -0.42
CA GLY A 86 -3.15 -8.23 0.67
C GLY A 86 -2.55 -8.67 2.00
N ALA A 87 -2.78 -7.87 3.03
CA ALA A 87 -2.38 -8.19 4.39
C ALA A 87 -3.36 -7.56 5.39
N THR A 88 -3.18 -7.87 6.66
CA THR A 88 -3.77 -7.14 7.78
C THR A 88 -2.71 -6.33 8.51
N PHE A 89 -3.11 -5.29 9.23
CA PHE A 89 -2.23 -4.47 10.06
C PHE A 89 -2.78 -4.44 11.50
N LYS A 90 -1.90 -4.24 12.48
CA LYS A 90 -2.27 -4.29 13.91
C LYS A 90 -2.62 -2.93 14.50
N SER A 91 -2.11 -1.87 13.90
CA SER A 91 -2.34 -0.49 14.35
C SER A 91 -3.83 -0.15 14.35
N ASP A 92 -4.22 0.76 15.23
CA ASP A 92 -5.59 1.24 15.29
C ASP A 92 -5.96 1.90 13.96
N PRO A 93 -7.00 1.42 13.24
CA PRO A 93 -7.44 2.01 11.98
C PRO A 93 -7.86 3.48 12.07
N SER A 94 -8.17 3.98 13.27
CA SER A 94 -8.45 5.40 13.54
C SER A 94 -7.17 6.24 13.70
N ASP A 95 -6.04 5.63 14.05
CA ASP A 95 -4.73 6.28 14.08
C ASP A 95 -4.00 6.09 12.74
N THR A 96 -4.35 6.93 11.77
CA THR A 96 -3.75 6.95 10.44
C THR A 96 -2.21 7.04 10.49
N SER A 97 -1.64 7.74 11.47
CA SER A 97 -0.19 7.89 11.56
C SER A 97 0.48 6.58 11.99
N ALA A 98 -0.10 5.87 12.96
CA ALA A 98 0.37 4.56 13.38
C ALA A 98 0.25 3.53 12.24
N VAL A 99 -0.89 3.50 11.55
CA VAL A 99 -1.10 2.60 10.39
C VAL A 99 -0.07 2.85 9.31
N ILE A 100 0.13 4.10 8.90
CA ILE A 100 1.11 4.43 7.86
C ILE A 100 2.51 4.02 8.31
N SER A 101 2.88 4.27 9.57
CA SER A 101 4.19 3.89 10.11
C SER A 101 4.42 2.37 10.11
N GLU A 102 3.41 1.58 10.48
CA GLU A 102 3.48 0.12 10.42
C GLU A 102 3.65 -0.39 8.98
N LEU A 103 2.87 0.16 8.05
CA LEU A 103 2.95 -0.18 6.64
C LEU A 103 4.28 0.24 6.02
N GLU A 104 4.79 1.42 6.37
CA GLU A 104 6.09 1.94 5.95
C GLU A 104 7.22 1.01 6.42
N ALA A 105 7.19 0.57 7.68
CA ALA A 105 8.14 -0.37 8.22
C ALA A 105 8.14 -1.72 7.47
N ALA A 106 6.97 -2.20 7.04
CA ALA A 106 6.88 -3.41 6.22
C ALA A 106 7.53 -3.23 4.84
N VAL A 107 7.36 -2.06 4.21
CA VAL A 107 8.05 -1.77 2.94
C VAL A 107 9.55 -1.68 3.14
N ILE A 108 10.01 -0.95 4.16
CA ILE A 108 11.45 -0.81 4.45
C ILE A 108 12.09 -2.19 4.64
N LYS A 109 11.42 -3.09 5.39
CA LYS A 109 11.90 -4.48 5.56
C LYS A 109 11.95 -5.25 4.24
N ALA A 110 10.94 -5.11 3.39
CA ALA A 110 10.92 -5.76 2.08
C ALA A 110 12.01 -5.21 1.13
N LEU A 111 12.34 -3.93 1.23
CA LEU A 111 13.41 -3.30 0.46
C LEU A 111 14.81 -3.61 1.02
N ALA A 112 14.94 -3.79 2.33
CA ALA A 112 16.18 -4.14 3.01
C ALA A 112 16.49 -5.64 2.92
N SER A 113 15.48 -6.46 2.70
CA SER A 113 15.65 -7.89 2.41
C SER A 113 16.03 -8.02 0.93
N PRO A 114 17.27 -8.40 0.57
CA PRO A 114 17.53 -8.81 -0.80
C PRO A 114 16.61 -9.98 -1.06
N SER A 115 15.62 -9.81 -1.95
CA SER A 115 14.84 -10.91 -2.50
C SER A 115 15.84 -12.00 -2.85
N THR A 116 15.77 -13.08 -2.09
CA THR A 116 16.69 -14.20 -2.18
C THR A 116 16.71 -14.62 -3.63
N LEU A 117 17.89 -14.52 -4.26
CA LEU A 117 18.27 -15.36 -5.40
C LEU A 117 17.87 -16.79 -5.01
N LYS A 118 16.72 -17.24 -5.48
CA LYS A 118 16.41 -18.66 -5.57
C LYS A 118 16.51 -18.98 -7.04
N GLU A 119 17.73 -19.40 -7.36
CA GLU A 119 18.07 -20.30 -8.47
C GLU A 119 17.13 -21.50 -8.53
#